data_AF-A0A068MSY7-F1
#
_entry.id   AF-A0A068MSY7-F1
#
_cell.length_a   1.000
_cell.length_b   1.000
_cell.length_c   1.000
_cell.angle_alpha   90.00
_cell.angle_beta   90.00
_cell.angle_gamma   90.00
#
_symmetry.space_group_name_H-M   'P 1'
#
loop_
_entity.id
_entity.type
_entity.pdbx_description
1 polymer ?
#
loop_
_entity_poly.entity_id
_entity_poly.type
_entity_poly.pdbx_seq_one_letter_code
_entity_poly.pdbx_strand_id
1 'polypeptide(L)' 'MSQPNYYQNLLNFLRQDLSLSAESLAIAERTAFSTTDNSNNLPIILWQYGLISLEELDRVFDWLEKF' A
#
# COMPACT_ATOMS: atom_id res chain seq x y z
N MET A 1 11.08 8.17 20.05
CA MET A 1 11.59 7.25 19.01
C MET A 1 10.39 6.84 18.18
N SER A 2 10.05 7.65 17.17
CA SER A 2 8.90 7.37 16.31
C SER A 2 9.30 6.23 15.37
N GLN A 3 8.61 5.11 15.43
CA GLN A 3 8.77 4.00 14.49
C GLN A 3 8.73 4.56 13.06
N PRO A 4 9.61 4.10 12.15
CA PRO A 4 9.50 4.51 10.75
C PRO A 4 8.09 4.15 10.28
N ASN A 5 7.30 5.16 9.90
CA ASN A 5 5.96 4.96 9.36
C ASN A 5 6.09 4.33 7.97
N TYR A 6 6.41 3.03 7.92
CA TYR A 6 6.45 2.18 6.74
C TYR A 6 5.23 2.41 5.85
N TYR A 7 4.08 2.62 6.50
CA TYR A 7 2.83 2.97 5.85
C TYR A 7 2.86 4.28 5.04
N GLN A 8 3.47 5.35 5.56
CA GLN A 8 3.59 6.60 4.81
C GLN A 8 4.51 6.46 3.60
N ASN A 9 5.60 5.68 3.75
CA ASN A 9 6.51 5.41 2.63
C ASN A 9 5.82 4.56 1.55
N LEU A 10 5.05 3.55 1.97
CA LEU A 10 4.24 2.73 1.07
C LEU A 10 3.22 3.56 0.31
N LEU A 11 2.45 4.41 1.00
CA LEU A 11 1.48 5.32 0.36
C LEU A 11 2.16 6.25 -0.63
N ASN A 12 3.35 6.75 -0.31
CA ASN A 12 4.08 7.60 -1.23
C ASN A 12 4.57 6.82 -2.46
N PHE A 13 5.02 5.58 -2.29
CA PHE A 13 5.37 4.68 -3.40
C PHE A 13 4.14 4.36 -4.28
N LEU A 14 3.02 3.99 -3.67
CA LEU A 14 1.74 3.77 -4.34
C LEU A 14 1.28 5.00 -5.14
N ARG A 15 1.51 6.20 -4.62
CA ARG A 15 1.15 7.46 -5.29
C ARG A 15 2.13 7.84 -6.40
N GLN A 16 3.44 7.69 -6.19
CA GLN A 16 4.46 8.19 -7.11
C GLN A 16 4.88 7.14 -8.14
N ASP A 17 5.07 5.90 -7.72
CA ASP A 17 5.60 4.82 -8.54
C ASP A 17 4.48 4.08 -9.29
N LEU A 18 3.39 3.75 -8.58
CA LEU A 18 2.20 3.13 -9.20
C LEU A 18 1.24 4.15 -9.84
N SER A 19 1.44 5.47 -9.63
CA SER A 19 0.53 6.52 -10.11
C SER A 19 -0.95 6.28 -9.75
N LEU A 20 -1.22 5.73 -8.56
CA LEU A 20 -2.59 5.47 -8.12
C LEU A 20 -3.42 6.75 -8.01
N SER A 21 -4.66 6.68 -8.49
CA SER A 21 -5.64 7.76 -8.33
C SER A 21 -5.93 8.02 -6.84
N ALA A 22 -6.34 9.26 -6.55
CA ALA A 22 -6.71 9.67 -5.19
C ALA A 22 -7.83 8.78 -4.60
N GLU A 23 -8.70 8.22 -5.44
CA GLU A 23 -9.77 7.30 -5.05
C GLU A 23 -9.22 5.98 -4.51
N SER A 24 -8.25 5.38 -5.19
CA SER A 24 -7.55 4.17 -4.73
C SER A 24 -6.77 4.42 -3.44
N LEU A 25 -6.11 5.57 -3.32
CA LEU A 25 -5.43 5.98 -2.09
C LEU A 25 -6.40 6.15 -0.92
N ALA A 26 -7.58 6.73 -1.14
CA ALA A 26 -8.59 6.88 -0.10
C ALA A 26 -9.11 5.53 0.42
N ILE A 27 -9.18 4.51 -0.44
CA ILE A 27 -9.53 3.14 -0.03
C ILE A 27 -8.38 2.49 0.75
N ALA A 28 -7.13 2.70 0.30
CA ALA A 28 -5.94 2.25 1.02
C ALA A 28 -5.89 2.85 2.43
N GLU A 29 -6.14 4.16 2.55
CA GLU A 29 -6.19 4.89 3.82
C GLU A 29 -7.26 4.38 4.77
N ARG A 30 -8.49 4.19 4.28
CA ARG A 30 -9.58 3.65 5.11
C ARG A 30 -9.28 2.23 5.60
N THR A 31 -8.71 1.40 4.74
CA THR A 31 -8.36 0.01 5.06
C THR A 31 -7.22 -0.04 6.08
N ALA A 32 -6.17 0.75 5.88
CA ALA A 32 -5.02 0.81 6.77
C ALA A 32 -5.36 1.31 8.17
N PHE A 33 -6.19 2.36 8.26
CA PHE A 33 -6.61 2.92 9.55
C PHE A 33 -7.48 1.94 10.36
N SER A 34 -8.21 1.06 9.68
CA SER A 34 -8.99 0.00 10.32
C SER A 34 -8.15 -1.24 10.70
N THR A 35 -6.91 -1.32 10.21
CA THR A 35 -6.07 -2.52 10.24
C THR A 35 -4.74 -2.21 10.94
N THR A 36 -4.81 -1.60 12.12
CA THR A 36 -3.68 -1.18 12.98
C THR A 36 -2.62 -2.27 13.24
N ASP A 37 -2.94 -3.55 13.00
CA ASP A 37 -2.05 -4.68 13.30
C ASP A 37 -1.63 -5.50 12.07
N ASN A 38 -2.21 -5.27 10.88
CA ASN A 38 -2.03 -6.15 9.71
C ASN A 38 -1.60 -5.38 8.45
N SER A 39 -0.57 -4.53 8.58
CA SER A 39 0.06 -3.84 7.44
C SER A 39 0.54 -4.79 6.34
N ASN A 40 0.82 -6.06 6.67
CA ASN A 40 1.21 -7.09 5.70
C ASN A 40 0.14 -7.44 4.66
N ASN A 41 -1.14 -7.18 4.93
CA ASN A 41 -2.23 -7.57 4.02
C ASN A 41 -2.64 -6.44 3.07
N LEU A 42 -2.14 -5.23 3.24
CA LEU A 42 -2.58 -4.08 2.44
C LEU A 42 -2.36 -4.25 0.92
N PRO A 43 -1.21 -4.75 0.42
CA PRO A 43 -1.01 -4.98 -1.02
C PRO A 43 -2.05 -5.98 -1.57
N ILE A 44 -2.26 -7.08 -0.85
CA ILE A 44 -3.22 -8.13 -1.23
C ILE A 44 -4.64 -7.58 -1.28
N ILE A 45 -5.01 -6.74 -0.33
CA ILE A 45 -6.33 -6.11 -0.29
C ILE A 45 -6.50 -5.16 -1.49
N LEU A 46 -5.50 -4.32 -1.79
CA LEU A 46 -5.54 -3.44 -2.96
C LEU A 46 -5.79 -4.23 -4.26
N TRP A 47 -5.11 -5.38 -4.41
CA TRP A 47 -5.34 -6.27 -5.55
C TRP A 47 -6.73 -6.92 -5.54
N GLN A 48 -7.20 -7.37 -4.37
CA GLN A 48 -8.54 -7.96 -4.23
C GLN A 48 -9.66 -6.97 -4.57
N TYR A 49 -9.46 -5.68 -4.29
CA TYR A 49 -10.39 -4.60 -4.69
C TYR A 49 -10.21 -4.19 -6.17
N GLY A 50 -9.23 -4.74 -6.89
CA GLY A 50 -8.92 -4.37 -8.27
C GLY A 50 -8.31 -2.97 -8.41
N LEU A 51 -7.74 -2.43 -7.33
CA LEU A 51 -7.09 -1.10 -7.33
C LEU A 51 -5.70 -1.15 -7.95
N ILE A 52 -5.05 -2.31 -7.91
CA ILE A 52 -3.74 -2.57 -8.51
C ILE A 52 -3.77 -3.89 -9.27
N SER A 53 -2.99 -3.96 -10.35
CA SER A 53 -2.78 -5.19 -11.12
C SER A 53 -1.81 -6.15 -10.40
N LEU A 54 -1.73 -7.41 -10.85
CA LEU A 54 -0.77 -8.38 -10.31
C LEU A 54 0.68 -7.89 -10.44
N GLU A 55 1.02 -7.21 -11.54
CA GLU A 55 2.35 -6.63 -11.78
C GLU A 55 2.69 -5.52 -10.78
N GLU A 56 1.69 -4.71 -10.44
CA GLU A 56 1.81 -3.62 -9.48
C GLU A 56 1.88 -4.15 -8.05
N LEU A 57 1.13 -5.21 -7.76
CA LEU A 57 1.21 -5.98 -6.51
C LEU A 57 2.63 -6.52 -6.30
N ASP A 58 3.21 -7.14 -7.33
CA ASP A 58 4.58 -7.67 -7.32
C ASP A 58 5.61 -6.57 -7.02
N ARG A 59 5.50 -5.42 -7.68
CA ARG A 59 6.35 -4.24 -7.39
C ARG A 59 6.21 -3.72 -5.97
N VAL A 60 4.99 -3.70 -5.43
CA VAL A 60 4.77 -3.34 -4.03
C VAL A 60 5.51 -4.33 -3.13
N PHE A 61 5.36 -5.64 -3.34
CA PHE A 61 6.06 -6.68 -2.56
C PHE A 61 7.59 -6.60 -2.66
N ASP A 62 8.15 -6.45 -3.86
CA ASP A 62 9.59 -6.24 -4.07
C ASP A 62 10.10 -5.00 -3.31
N TRP A 63 9.30 -3.94 -3.27
CA TRP A 63 9.62 -2.76 -2.46
C TRP A 63 9.54 -3.04 -0.95
N LEU A 64 8.56 -3.83 -0.48
CA LEU A 64 8.46 -4.24 0.93
C LEU A 64 9.67 -5.08 1.36
N GLU A 65 10.14 -5.99 0.51
CA GLU A 65 11.30 -6.84 0.82
C GLU A 65 12.62 -6.07 0.86
N LYS A 66 12.68 -4.91 0.18
CA LYS A 66 13.84 -4.02 0.17
C LYS A 66 13.87 -3.00 1.31
N PHE A 67 12.77 -2.84 2.04
CA PHE A 67 12.64 -1.90 3.17
C PHE A 67 12.93 -2.60 4.50
#